data_AF-A0A351RS30-F1
#
_entry.id   AF-A0A351RS30-F1
#
_cell.length_a   1.000
_cell.length_b   1.000
_cell.length_c   1.000
_cell.angle_alpha   90.00
_cell.angle_beta   90.00
_cell.angle_gamma   90.00
#
_symmetry.space_group_name_H-M   'P 1'
#
loop_
_entity.id
_entity.type
_entity.pdbx_description
1 polymer ?
#
loop_
_entity_poly.entity_id
_entity_poly.type
_entity_poly.pdbx_seq_one_letter_code
_entity_poly.pdbx_strand_id
1 'polypeptide(L)'
;MAINIYKFQITKKACELNLQLITAMCNEMTHYQDYEVKIFEYGWRPSKFRWFYWIVGFIFGFSSRLIGSKAILKTGIWVETKAVHHYDELLKTVGWDEDTRKAIEKNQSDEYGHISRWKMLLQSDKT
;
A
#
# COMPACT_ATOMS: atom_id res chain seq x y z
N MET A 1 0.65 -3.97 -5.77
CA MET A 1 -0.53 -3.24 -6.30
C MET A 1 -0.59 -1.83 -5.74
N ALA A 2 -0.52 -1.64 -4.41
CA ALA A 2 -0.58 -0.34 -3.73
C ALA A 2 0.40 0.71 -4.28
N ILE A 3 1.67 0.32 -4.55
CA ILE A 3 2.65 1.17 -5.25
C ILE A 3 2.06 1.85 -6.49
N ASN A 4 1.35 1.10 -7.33
CA ASN A 4 0.78 1.64 -8.56
C ASN A 4 -0.43 2.53 -8.28
N ILE A 5 -1.24 2.22 -7.28
CA ILE A 5 -2.37 3.07 -6.87
C ILE A 5 -1.85 4.45 -6.50
N TYR A 6 -0.88 4.53 -5.60
CA TYR A 6 -0.27 5.80 -5.19
C TYR A 6 0.42 6.50 -6.36
N LYS A 7 1.20 5.77 -7.15
CA LYS A 7 1.86 6.30 -8.35
C LYS A 7 0.89 6.98 -9.31
N PHE A 8 -0.29 6.40 -9.55
CA PHE A 8 -1.28 6.96 -10.47
C PHE A 8 -2.11 8.09 -9.85
N GLN A 9 -2.13 8.24 -8.53
CA GLN A 9 -2.79 9.35 -7.83
C GLN A 9 -1.96 10.63 -7.83
N ILE A 10 -0.63 10.51 -7.85
CA ILE A 10 0.31 11.64 -7.84
C ILE A 10 0.11 12.53 -9.08
N THR A 11 0.22 13.84 -8.88
CA THR A 11 0.13 14.86 -9.93
C THR A 11 1.38 15.75 -9.96
N LYS A 12 1.44 16.70 -10.90
CA LYS A 12 2.53 17.70 -10.97
C LYS A 12 2.48 18.76 -9.87
N LYS A 13 1.43 18.81 -9.04
CA LYS A 13 1.29 19.83 -8.00
C LYS A 13 2.24 19.54 -6.83
N ALA A 14 2.97 20.54 -6.36
CA ALA A 14 3.68 20.45 -5.09
C ALA A 14 2.68 20.74 -3.96
N CYS A 15 2.19 19.70 -3.30
CA CYS A 15 1.27 19.82 -2.17
C CYS A 15 1.49 18.70 -1.16
N GLU A 16 1.00 18.92 0.06
CA GLU A 16 1.12 17.96 1.17
C GLU A 16 0.56 16.58 0.80
N LEU A 17 -0.58 16.53 0.11
CA LEU A 17 -1.16 15.26 -0.33
C LEU A 17 -0.19 14.47 -1.23
N ASN A 18 0.43 15.12 -2.22
CA ASN A 18 1.39 14.46 -3.10
C ASN A 18 2.64 14.02 -2.34
N LEU A 19 3.13 14.82 -1.39
CA LEU A 19 4.26 14.45 -0.54
C LEU A 19 3.95 13.16 0.22
N GLN A 20 2.79 13.10 0.88
CA GLN A 20 2.38 11.92 1.63
C GLN A 20 2.15 10.71 0.74
N LEU A 21 1.58 10.88 -0.47
CA LEU A 21 1.42 9.79 -1.44
C LEU A 21 2.78 9.25 -1.91
N ILE A 22 3.78 10.12 -2.09
CA ILE A 22 5.14 9.70 -2.43
C ILE A 22 5.75 8.92 -1.28
N THR A 23 5.63 9.41 -0.04
CA THR A 23 6.14 8.69 1.15
C THR A 23 5.51 7.31 1.28
N ALA A 24 4.18 7.21 1.19
CA ALA A 24 3.49 5.92 1.24
C ALA A 24 3.92 5.00 0.08
N MET A 25 4.03 5.52 -1.15
CA MET A 25 4.54 4.75 -2.29
C MET A 25 5.95 4.19 -2.03
N CYS A 26 6.84 4.98 -1.41
CA CYS A 26 8.17 4.52 -1.04
C CYS A 26 8.13 3.42 0.02
N ASN A 27 7.26 3.54 1.04
CA ASN A 27 7.06 2.48 2.03
C ASN A 27 6.55 1.18 1.37
N GLU A 28 5.56 1.28 0.48
CA GLU A 28 5.04 0.14 -0.28
C GLU A 28 6.10 -0.53 -1.18
N MET A 29 7.07 0.24 -1.68
CA MET A 29 8.20 -0.33 -2.42
C MET A 29 9.11 -1.17 -1.52
N THR A 30 9.34 -0.73 -0.28
CA THR A 30 10.07 -1.52 0.72
C THR A 30 9.29 -2.79 1.08
N HIS A 31 7.99 -2.70 1.33
CA HIS A 31 7.15 -3.88 1.59
C HIS A 31 7.27 -4.91 0.46
N TYR A 32 7.20 -4.45 -0.78
CA TYR A 32 7.36 -5.30 -1.95
C TYR A 32 8.74 -5.97 -1.99
N GLN A 33 9.82 -5.25 -1.68
CA GLN A 33 11.17 -5.80 -1.63
C GLN A 33 11.33 -6.85 -0.53
N ASP A 34 10.83 -6.58 0.68
CA ASP A 34 10.87 -7.53 1.80
C ASP A 34 10.21 -8.86 1.41
N TYR A 35 9.02 -8.78 0.81
CA TYR A 35 8.29 -9.95 0.34
C TYR A 35 9.00 -10.66 -0.82
N GLU A 36 9.52 -9.92 -1.78
CA GLU A 36 10.20 -10.50 -2.95
C GLU A 36 11.43 -11.30 -2.54
N VAL A 37 12.23 -10.78 -1.61
CA VAL A 37 13.38 -11.50 -1.03
C VAL A 37 12.92 -12.81 -0.40
N LYS A 38 11.94 -12.77 0.52
CA LYS A 38 11.47 -13.98 1.21
C LYS A 38 10.85 -15.00 0.27
N ILE A 39 10.01 -14.56 -0.65
CA ILE A 39 9.35 -15.44 -1.63
C ILE A 39 10.38 -16.14 -2.53
N PHE A 40 11.46 -15.46 -2.91
CA PHE A 40 12.56 -16.08 -3.67
C PHE A 40 13.45 -17.00 -2.83
N GLU A 41 13.68 -16.69 -1.55
CA GLU A 41 14.35 -17.63 -0.61
C GLU A 41 13.60 -18.98 -0.56
N TYR A 42 12.26 -18.96 -0.64
CA TYR A 42 11.43 -20.17 -0.70
C TYR A 42 11.29 -20.78 -2.11
N GLY A 43 12.07 -20.32 -3.09
CA GLY A 43 12.15 -20.93 -4.43
C GLY A 43 10.99 -20.59 -5.38
N TRP A 44 10.18 -19.59 -5.06
CA TRP A 44 9.09 -19.14 -5.94
C TRP A 44 9.62 -18.49 -7.23
N ARG A 45 8.78 -18.43 -8.27
CA ARG A 45 9.12 -17.79 -9.55
C ARG A 45 8.03 -16.79 -9.97
N PRO A 46 8.41 -15.66 -10.62
CA PRO A 46 7.46 -14.65 -11.05
C PRO A 46 6.35 -15.21 -11.94
N SER A 47 5.09 -14.92 -11.58
CA SER A 47 3.93 -15.31 -12.38
C SER A 47 3.79 -14.45 -13.65
N LYS A 48 3.39 -15.08 -14.77
CA LYS A 48 3.05 -14.40 -16.04
C LYS A 48 1.84 -13.46 -15.89
N PHE A 49 1.01 -13.64 -14.88
CA PHE A 49 -0.19 -12.82 -14.62
C PHE A 49 0.10 -11.55 -13.81
N ARG A 50 1.37 -11.25 -13.52
CA ARG A 50 1.78 -10.10 -12.72
C ARG A 50 1.30 -8.75 -13.27
N TRP A 51 1.15 -8.61 -14.59
CA TRP A 51 0.62 -7.40 -15.23
C TRP A 51 -0.83 -7.07 -14.80
N PHE A 52 -1.61 -8.07 -14.38
CA PHE A 52 -2.97 -7.84 -13.88
C PHE A 52 -2.98 -6.91 -12.66
N TYR A 53 -2.04 -7.10 -11.72
CA TYR A 53 -1.91 -6.23 -10.54
C TYR A 53 -1.54 -4.79 -10.90
N TRP A 54 -0.86 -4.58 -12.03
CA TRP A 54 -0.61 -3.24 -12.55
C TRP A 54 -1.89 -2.59 -13.06
N ILE A 55 -2.71 -3.33 -13.81
CA ILE A 55 -4.01 -2.83 -14.32
C ILE A 55 -4.94 -2.46 -13.17
N VAL A 56 -5.04 -3.33 -12.16
CA VAL A 56 -5.86 -3.05 -10.98
C VAL A 56 -5.38 -1.76 -10.29
N GLY A 57 -4.07 -1.61 -10.12
CA GLY A 57 -3.49 -0.39 -9.56
C GLY A 57 -3.78 0.87 -10.40
N PHE A 58 -3.70 0.75 -11.72
CA PHE A 58 -4.08 1.83 -12.65
C PHE A 58 -5.54 2.23 -12.50
N ILE A 59 -6.46 1.26 -12.53
CA ILE A 59 -7.90 1.53 -12.44
C ILE A 59 -8.22 2.26 -11.14
N PHE A 60 -7.77 1.76 -9.99
CA PHE A 60 -8.08 2.41 -8.71
C PHE A 60 -7.35 3.73 -8.52
N GLY A 61 -6.07 3.80 -8.87
CA GLY A 61 -5.28 5.02 -8.70
C GLY A 61 -5.75 6.15 -9.62
N PHE A 62 -5.96 5.86 -10.90
CA PHE A 62 -6.36 6.88 -11.87
C PHE A 62 -7.82 7.31 -11.67
N SER A 63 -8.75 6.37 -11.43
CA SER A 63 -10.16 6.72 -11.24
C SER A 63 -10.38 7.54 -9.97
N SER A 64 -9.76 7.17 -8.84
CA SER A 64 -9.83 7.96 -7.61
C SER A 64 -9.25 9.36 -7.79
N ARG A 65 -8.17 9.50 -8.57
CA ARG A 65 -7.59 10.81 -8.92
C ARG A 65 -8.57 11.70 -9.70
N LEU A 66 -9.28 11.14 -10.69
CA LEU A 66 -10.24 11.90 -11.49
C LEU A 66 -11.42 12.41 -10.64
N ILE A 67 -11.81 11.67 -9.60
CA ILE A 67 -12.88 12.07 -8.69
C ILE A 67 -12.41 13.15 -7.72
N GLY A 68 -11.17 13.06 -7.20
CA GLY A 68 -10.54 14.11 -6.40
C GLY A 68 -9.89 13.61 -5.10
N SER A 69 -9.37 14.56 -4.30
CA SER A 69 -8.60 14.30 -3.07
C SER A 69 -9.32 13.38 -2.08
N LYS A 70 -10.62 13.60 -1.85
CA LYS A 70 -11.41 12.76 -0.94
C LYS A 70 -11.49 11.30 -1.41
N ALA A 71 -11.59 11.07 -2.72
CA ALA A 71 -11.62 9.72 -3.28
C ALA A 71 -10.23 9.06 -3.23
N ILE A 72 -9.16 9.81 -3.47
CA ILE A 72 -7.77 9.35 -3.27
C ILE A 72 -7.60 8.81 -1.84
N LEU A 73 -7.93 9.63 -0.84
CA LEU A 73 -7.78 9.29 0.57
C LEU A 73 -8.64 8.08 0.98
N LYS A 74 -9.89 8.03 0.54
CA LYS A 74 -10.77 6.87 0.80
C LYS A 74 -10.26 5.59 0.15
N THR A 75 -9.71 5.69 -1.06
CA THR A 75 -9.10 4.54 -1.75
C THR A 75 -7.88 4.06 -0.98
N GLY A 76 -7.00 4.97 -0.54
CA GLY A 76 -5.87 4.64 0.34
C GLY A 76 -6.32 3.89 1.58
N ILE A 77 -7.24 4.48 2.37
CA ILE A 77 -7.79 3.83 3.59
C ILE A 77 -8.31 2.42 3.30
N TRP A 78 -9.04 2.24 2.19
CA TRP A 78 -9.59 0.94 1.83
C TRP A 78 -8.50 -0.09 1.51
N VAL A 79 -7.50 0.27 0.70
CA VAL A 79 -6.38 -0.62 0.34
C VAL A 79 -5.60 -1.01 1.59
N GLU A 80 -5.24 -0.04 2.44
CA GLU A 80 -4.43 -0.33 3.63
C GLU A 80 -5.21 -1.13 4.67
N THR A 81 -6.52 -0.90 4.79
CA THR A 81 -7.37 -1.73 5.67
C THR A 81 -7.39 -3.19 5.20
N LYS A 82 -7.38 -3.42 3.88
CA LYS A 82 -7.26 -4.77 3.32
C LYS A 82 -5.87 -5.34 3.57
N ALA A 83 -4.82 -4.54 3.42
CA ALA A 83 -3.45 -4.97 3.70
C ALA A 83 -3.31 -5.41 5.17
N VAL A 84 -3.74 -4.60 6.14
CA VAL A 84 -3.75 -4.93 7.58
C VAL A 84 -4.44 -6.27 7.85
N HIS A 85 -5.63 -6.47 7.27
CA HIS A 85 -6.36 -7.74 7.43
C HIS A 85 -5.55 -8.93 6.91
N HIS A 86 -4.89 -8.80 5.76
CA HIS A 86 -4.07 -9.87 5.21
C HIS A 86 -2.80 -10.12 6.04
N TYR A 87 -2.14 -9.08 6.56
CA TYR A 87 -1.04 -9.24 7.51
C TYR A 87 -1.49 -9.95 8.79
N ASP A 88 -2.66 -9.59 9.35
CA ASP A 88 -3.24 -10.24 10.53
C ASP A 88 -3.48 -11.73 10.28
N GLU A 89 -4.02 -12.06 9.10
CA GLU A 89 -4.28 -13.44 8.70
C GLU A 89 -2.96 -14.23 8.56
N LEU A 90 -1.95 -13.64 7.90
CA LEU A 90 -0.63 -14.27 7.74
C LEU A 90 0.07 -14.50 9.08
N LEU A 91 0.02 -13.54 10.01
CA LEU A 91 0.64 -13.65 11.33
C LEU A 91 -0.03 -14.73 12.20
N LYS A 92 -1.33 -14.98 12.01
CA LYS A 92 -2.10 -15.98 12.78
C LYS A 92 -1.97 -17.39 12.21
N THR A 93 -1.85 -17.52 10.89
CA THR A 93 -2.02 -18.81 10.20
C THR A 93 -0.72 -19.52 9.85
N VAL A 94 0.40 -18.80 9.81
CA VAL A 94 1.69 -19.34 9.37
C VAL A 94 2.75 -19.21 10.46
N GLY A 95 3.51 -20.29 10.67
CA GLY A 95 4.68 -20.31 11.55
C GLY A 95 5.91 -19.70 10.87
N TRP A 96 6.08 -18.40 11.00
CA TRP A 96 7.24 -17.67 10.47
C TRP A 96 8.47 -17.83 11.36
N ASP A 97 9.65 -17.82 10.74
CA ASP A 97 10.89 -17.53 11.47
C ASP A 97 10.87 -16.09 12.03
N GLU A 98 11.74 -15.83 13.00
CA GLU A 98 11.74 -14.58 13.74
C GLU A 98 11.99 -13.35 12.86
N ASP A 99 12.87 -13.45 11.86
CA ASP A 99 13.22 -12.33 10.99
C ASP A 99 12.06 -12.03 10.03
N THR A 100 11.46 -13.06 9.45
CA THR A 100 10.28 -12.91 8.58
C THR A 100 9.07 -12.39 9.36
N ARG A 101 8.85 -12.86 10.59
CA ARG A 101 7.77 -12.35 11.47
C ARG A 101 7.93 -10.85 11.71
N LYS A 102 9.13 -10.40 12.09
CA LYS A 102 9.41 -8.96 12.33
C LYS A 102 9.16 -8.10 11.10
N ALA A 103 9.54 -8.58 9.90
CA ALA A 103 9.26 -7.85 8.67
C ALA A 103 7.75 -7.70 8.42
N ILE A 104 6.98 -8.77 8.62
CA ILE A 104 5.52 -8.78 8.45
C ILE A 104 4.85 -7.84 9.49
N GLU A 105 5.26 -7.89 10.75
CA GLU A 105 4.73 -7.02 11.82
C GLU A 105 5.07 -5.54 11.58
N LYS A 106 6.30 -5.24 11.17
CA LYS A 106 6.71 -3.89 10.78
C LYS A 106 5.84 -3.37 9.64
N ASN A 107 5.71 -4.14 8.56
CA ASN A 107 4.95 -3.71 7.39
C ASN A 107 3.47 -3.52 7.73
N GLN A 108 2.90 -4.37 8.60
CA GLN A 108 1.56 -4.15 9.14
C GLN A 108 1.44 -2.84 9.93
N SER A 109 2.42 -2.55 10.80
CA SER A 109 2.46 -1.30 11.56
C SER A 109 2.51 -0.07 10.65
N ASP A 110 3.27 -0.15 9.56
CA ASP A 110 3.34 0.90 8.54
C ASP A 110 1.95 1.16 7.91
N GLU A 111 1.16 0.10 7.64
CA GLU A 111 -0.21 0.25 7.13
C GLU A 111 -1.17 0.91 8.11
N TYR A 112 -1.07 0.61 9.41
CA TYR A 112 -1.83 1.33 10.43
C TYR A 112 -1.48 2.82 10.45
N GLY A 113 -0.19 3.14 10.26
CA GLY A 113 0.30 4.50 10.09
C GLY A 113 -0.31 5.21 8.88
N HIS A 114 -0.33 4.54 7.72
CA HIS A 114 -0.96 5.05 6.49
C HIS A 114 -2.45 5.35 6.70
N ILE A 115 -3.23 4.41 7.25
CA ILE A 115 -4.66 4.58 7.52
C ILE A 115 -4.90 5.81 8.41
N SER A 116 -4.13 5.94 9.48
CA SER A 116 -4.26 7.04 10.44
C SER A 116 -4.00 8.38 9.75
N ARG A 117 -2.93 8.46 8.96
CA ARG A 117 -2.59 9.66 8.19
C ARG A 117 -3.66 10.04 7.17
N TRP A 118 -4.18 9.08 6.40
CA TRP A 118 -5.24 9.33 5.43
C TRP A 118 -6.54 9.79 6.08
N LYS A 119 -6.89 9.23 7.24
CA LYS A 119 -8.05 9.68 8.02
C LYS A 119 -7.87 11.11 8.51
N MET A 120 -6.68 11.49 8.99
CA MET A 120 -6.39 12.86 9.42
C MET A 120 -6.52 13.85 8.26
N LEU A 121 -5.89 13.56 7.11
CA LEU A 121 -5.99 14.41 5.92
C LEU A 121 -7.43 14.54 5.40
N LEU A 122 -8.23 13.47 5.51
CA LEU A 122 -9.63 13.48 5.10
C LEU A 122 -10.51 14.31 6.05
N GLN A 123 -10.15 14.40 7.32
CA GLN A 123 -10.83 15.24 8.30
C GLN A 123 -10.47 16.72 8.12
N SER A 124 -9.20 17.03 7.86
CA SER A 124 -8.77 18.41 7.60
C SER A 124 -9.41 18.99 6.34
N ASP A 125 -9.67 18.18 5.31
CA ASP A 125 -10.34 18.59 4.06
C ASP A 125 -11.87 18.81 4.19
N LYS A 126 -12.43 18.66 5.39
CA LYS A 126 -13.83 18.98 5.72
C LYS A 126 -14.00 20.30 6.46
N THR A 127 -12.90 20.93 6.86
CA THR A 127 -12.86 22.21 7.57
C THR A 127 -12.55 23.32 6.59
#